data_AF-W5TP45-F1
#
_entry.id   AF-W5TP45-F1
#
_cell.length_a   1.000
_cell.length_b   1.000
_cell.length_c   1.000
_cell.angle_alpha   90.00
_cell.angle_beta   90.00
_cell.angle_gamma   90.00
#
_symmetry.space_group_name_H-M   'P 1'
#
loop_
_entity.id
_entity.type
_entity.pdbx_description
1 polymer ?
#
loop_
_entity_poly.entity_id
_entity_poly.type
_entity_poly.pdbx_seq_one_letter_code
_entity_poly.pdbx_strand_id
1 'polypeptide(L)' 'MNATVRIGGQLYRLIGKSRLSVLSRACYGKHRFTVQRVCDGSLWEAFGARLTPGSELVRSRDGAGARWGNT' A
#
# COMPACT_ATOMS: atom_id res chain seq x y z
N MET A 1 -13.41 -0.37 -0.42
CA MET A 1 -12.99 0.92 -1.00
C MET A 1 -12.20 0.63 -2.28
N ASN A 2 -12.77 0.88 -3.46
CA ASN A 2 -12.09 0.71 -4.75
C ASN A 2 -11.60 2.06 -5.29
N ALA A 3 -10.75 2.75 -4.53
CA ALA A 3 -10.17 4.02 -4.97
C ALA A 3 -8.97 3.76 -5.88
N THR A 4 -8.85 4.51 -6.98
CA THR A 4 -7.68 4.45 -7.87
C THR A 4 -6.85 5.73 -7.72
N VAL A 5 -5.54 5.63 -7.94
CA VAL A 5 -4.59 6.74 -7.85
C VAL A 5 -3.53 6.58 -8.94
N ARG A 6 -3.09 7.69 -9.53
CA ARG A 6 -1.96 7.72 -10.46
C ARG A 6 -0.70 8.11 -9.69
N ILE A 7 0.33 7.26 -9.70
CA ILE A 7 1.61 7.48 -9.02
C ILE A 7 2.73 7.26 -10.04
N GLY A 8 3.58 8.26 -10.25
CA GLY A 8 4.65 8.18 -11.26
C GLY A 8 4.14 7.86 -12.67
N GLY A 9 2.97 8.38 -13.05
CA GLY A 9 2.34 8.12 -14.36
C GLY A 9 1.61 6.78 -14.49
N GLN A 10 1.78 5.85 -13.54
CA GLN A 10 1.14 4.53 -13.55
C GLN A 10 -0.15 4.54 -12.72
N LEU A 11 -1.17 3.79 -13.15
CA LEU A 11 -2.45 3.68 -12.43
C LEU A 11 -2.42 2.52 -11.43
N TYR A 12 -2.80 2.81 -10.20
CA TYR A 12 -2.89 1.85 -9.11
C TYR A 12 -4.28 1.83 -8.50
N ARG A 13 -4.72 0.66 -8.05
CA ARG A 13 -5.93 0.46 -7.27
C ARG A 13 -5.55 0.23 -5.81
N LEU A 14 -6.15 0.99 -4.90
CA LEU A 14 -6.02 0.74 -3.48
C LEU A 14 -6.76 -0.54 -3.11
N ILE A 15 -6.05 -1.51 -2.54
CA ILE A 15 -6.63 -2.80 -2.12
C ILE A 15 -6.56 -3.02 -0.61
N GLY A 16 -5.68 -2.30 0.10
CA GLY A 16 -5.53 -2.44 1.55
C GLY A 16 -5.04 -1.15 2.23
N LYS A 17 -5.49 -0.93 3.47
CA LYS A 17 -5.04 0.16 4.31
C LYS A 17 -4.92 -0.34 5.75
N SER A 18 -3.71 -0.28 6.31
CA SER A 18 -3.44 -0.65 7.71
C SER A 18 -2.76 0.51 8.42
N ARG A 19 -3.12 0.79 9.68
CA ARG A 19 -2.43 1.80 10.48
C ARG A 19 -1.04 1.28 10.86
N LEU A 20 -0.01 2.13 10.73
CA LEU A 20 1.31 1.79 11.28
C LEU A 20 1.25 1.88 12.81
N SER A 21 2.03 1.03 13.49
CA SER A 21 1.98 0.89 14.94
C SER A 21 2.05 2.22 15.68
N VAL A 22 1.18 2.39 16.67
CA VAL A 22 1.08 3.55 17.57
C VAL A 22 2.12 3.52 18.70
N LEU A 23 3.05 2.57 18.69
CA LEU A 23 4.13 2.50 19.68
C LEU A 23 5.25 3.51 19.40
N SER A 24 5.43 3.93 18.14
CA SER A 24 6.40 4.97 17.78
C SER A 24 5.70 6.26 17.39
N ARG A 25 6.10 7.36 18.05
CA ARG A 25 5.60 8.71 17.74
C ARG A 25 5.89 9.11 16.28
N ALA A 26 6.94 8.57 15.68
CA ALA A 26 7.28 8.77 14.27
C ALA A 26 6.26 8.15 13.30
N CYS A 27 5.42 7.23 13.76
CA CYS A 27 4.39 6.53 12.99
C CYS A 27 2.98 7.05 13.25
N TYR A 28 2.79 8.06 14.11
CA TYR A 28 1.46 8.58 14.45
C TYR A 28 0.76 9.13 13.21
N GLY A 29 -0.50 8.71 13.02
CA GLY A 29 -1.32 9.09 11.86
C GLY A 29 -0.86 8.49 10.53
N LYS A 30 0.21 7.69 10.50
CA LYS A 30 0.70 7.03 9.29
C LYS A 30 0.03 5.68 9.07
N HIS A 31 -0.08 5.32 7.80
CA HIS A 31 -0.68 4.11 7.31
C HIS A 31 0.26 3.44 6.31
N ARG A 32 0.14 2.12 6.23
CA ARG A 32 0.59 1.32 5.11
C ARG A 32 -0.59 1.17 4.15
N PHE A 33 -0.40 1.56 2.90
CA PHE A 33 -1.35 1.40 1.81
C PHE A 33 -0.84 0.30 0.89
N THR A 34 -1.63 -0.74 0.70
CA THR A 34 -1.35 -1.78 -0.28
C THR A 34 -2.10 -1.44 -1.55
N VAL A 35 -1.37 -1.33 -2.67
CA VAL A 35 -1.91 -0.96 -3.96
C VAL A 35 -1.53 -2.00 -5.01
N GLN A 36 -2.45 -2.26 -5.93
CA GLN A 36 -2.23 -3.12 -7.08
C GLN A 36 -2.09 -2.26 -8.33
N ARG A 37 -1.01 -2.45 -9.09
CA ARG A 37 -0.86 -1.78 -10.39
C ARG A 37 -1.87 -2.35 -11.37
N VAL A 38 -2.61 -1.49 -12.05
CA VAL A 38 -3.71 -1.92 -12.94
C VAL A 38 -3.19 -2.61 -14.20
N CYS A 39 -2.00 -2.24 -14.69
CA CYS A 39 -1.44 -2.75 -15.94
C CYS A 39 -0.99 -4.23 -15.84
N ASP A 40 -0.30 -4.60 -14.77
CA ASP A 40 0.36 -5.91 -14.63
C ASP A 40 -0.09 -6.69 -13.38
N GLY A 41 -1.00 -6.13 -12.58
CA GLY A 41 -1.50 -6.76 -11.35
C GLY A 41 -0.49 -6.82 -10.21
N SER A 42 0.71 -6.23 -10.36
CA SER A 42 1.76 -6.27 -9.35
C SER A 42 1.38 -5.52 -8.06
N LEU A 43 1.79 -6.06 -6.91
CA LEU A 43 1.50 -5.49 -5.60
C LEU A 43 2.63 -4.59 -5.11
N TRP A 44 2.23 -3.43 -4.61
CA TRP A 44 3.12 -2.39 -4.09
C TRP A 44 2.59 -1.86 -2.77
N GLU A 45 3.48 -1.29 -1.98
CA GLU A 45 3.17 -0.67 -0.70
C GLU A 45 3.63 0.80 -0.71
N ALA A 46 2.80 1.67 -0.15
CA ALA A 46 3.14 3.07 0.14
C ALA A 46 2.94 3.36 1.63
N PHE A 47 3.72 4.28 2.17
CA PHE A 47 3.70 4.62 3.59
C PHE A 47 3.48 6.12 3.76
N GLY A 48 2.57 6.50 4.65
CA GLY A 48 2.31 7.92 4.93
C GLY A 48 0.95 8.16 5.56
N ALA A 49 0.62 9.43 5.78
CA ALA A 49 -0.71 9.78 6.30
C ALA A 49 -1.82 9.53 5.26
N ARG A 50 -1.49 9.73 3.98
CA ARG A 50 -2.40 9.62 2.84
C ARG A 50 -1.66 9.02 1.64
N LEU A 51 -2.42 8.38 0.76
CA LEU A 51 -1.95 7.93 -0.54
C LEU A 51 -2.12 9.08 -1.53
N THR A 52 -1.04 9.48 -2.20
CA THR A 52 -1.02 10.64 -3.10
C THR A 52 -0.25 10.30 -4.39
N PRO A 53 -0.37 11.12 -5.45
CA PRO A 53 0.41 10.93 -6.66
C PRO A 53 1.93 10.97 -6.49
N GLY A 54 2.43 11.62 -5.43
CA GLY A 54 3.85 11.70 -5.08
C GLY A 54 4.29 10.65 -4.07
N SER A 55 3.45 9.67 -3.71
CA SER A 55 3.81 8.63 -2.76
C SER A 55 4.91 7.72 -3.32
N GLU A 56 5.93 7.48 -2.51
CA GLU A 56 6.96 6.50 -2.83
C GLU A 56 6.39 5.08 -2.72
N LEU A 57 6.73 4.24 -3.69
CA LEU A 57 6.24 2.87 -3.79
C LEU A 57 7.37 1.87 -3.60
N VAL A 58 7.13 0.90 -2.73
CA VAL A 58 8.02 -0.24 -2.50
C VAL A 58 7.33 -1.49 -3.06
N ARG A 59 8.04 -2.30 -3.86
CA ARG A 59 7.46 -3.57 -4.31
C ARG A 59 7.19 -4.46 -3.10
N SER A 60 5.97 -4.97 -3.00
CA SER A 60 5.69 -6.00 -2.03
C SER A 60 6.38 -7.28 -2.52
N ARG A 61 7.24 -7.88 -1.68
CA ARG A 61 7.91 -9.15 -2.01
C ARG A 61 6.94 -10.32 -2.10
N ASP A 62 5.70 -10.13 -1.67
CA ASP A 62 4.69 -11.15 -1.62
C ASP A 62 3.77 -11.09 -2.86
N GLY A 63 4.32 -11.51 -3.99
CA GLY A 63 3.55 -11.83 -5.20
C GLY A 63 3.01 -13.26 -5.23
N ALA A 64 3.22 -14.03 -4.16
CA ALA A 64 2.85 -15.44 -4.08
C ALA A 64 2.41 -15.78 -2.65
N GLY A 65 1.11 -15.60 -2.39
CA GLY A 65 0.45 -16.23 -1.24
C GLY A 65 1.05 -15.89 0.11
N ALA A 66 0.80 -14.67 0.59
CA ALA A 66 0.63 -14.41 2.01
C ALA A 66 -0.56 -15.23 2.49
N ARG A 67 -0.30 -16.52 2.69
CA ARG A 67 -1.07 -17.43 3.53
C ARG A 67 -0.99 -16.77 4.90
N TRP A 68 -1.96 -15.91 5.18
CA TRP A 68 -2.23 -15.46 6.53
C TRP A 68 -2.47 -16.73 7.32
N GLY A 69 -1.44 -17.17 8.04
CA GLY A 69 -1.53 -18.26 8.97
C GLY A 69 -2.64 -17.91 9.95
N ASN A 70 -3.72 -18.68 9.89
CA ASN A 70 -4.70 -18.73 10.95
C ASN A 70 -4.70 -20.17 11.42
N THR A 71 -4.22 -20.33 12.65
CA THR A 71 -4.45 -21.40 13.64
C THR A 71 -4.44 -22.85 13.16
#